data_AF-I7B694-F1
#
_entry.id   AF-I7B694-F1
#
_cell.length_a   1.000
_cell.length_b   1.000
_cell.length_c   1.000
_cell.angle_alpha   90.00
_cell.angle_beta   90.00
_cell.angle_gamma   90.00
#
_symmetry.space_group_name_H-M   'P 1'
#
loop_
_entity.id
_entity.type
_entity.pdbx_description
1 polymer ?
#
loop_
_entity_poly.entity_id
_entity_poly.type
_entity_poly.pdbx_seq_one_letter_code
_entity_poly.pdbx_strand_id
1 'polypeptide(L)'
;SRLLKPPETTLGGAGVALHYANLIVVMEKMIKQPQLVGLDARDDLYSMLPASVRSSLRSRLKGVGFTATDGGLATEWKAALGRILRWLLP
;
A
#
# COMPACT_ATOMS: atom_id res chain seq x y z
N SER A 1 -9.70 23.48 -1.85
CA SER A 1 -10.81 22.90 -1.08
C SER A 1 -10.32 22.60 0.33
N ARG A 2 -10.97 23.13 1.38
CA ARG A 2 -10.63 22.79 2.77
C ARG A 2 -10.93 21.31 2.99
N LEU A 3 -9.91 20.51 3.26
CA LEU A 3 -10.08 19.14 3.72
C LEU A 3 -10.65 19.21 5.14
N LEU A 4 -11.97 19.08 5.25
CA LEU A 4 -12.64 18.83 6.53
C LEU A 4 -12.19 17.42 6.95
N LYS A 5 -11.17 17.34 7.79
CA LYS A 5 -10.76 16.09 8.41
C LYS A 5 -11.86 15.78 9.44
N PRO A 6 -12.76 14.82 9.18
CA PRO A 6 -13.85 14.57 10.09
C PRO A 6 -13.26 14.07 11.43
N PRO A 7 -13.83 14.46 12.59
CA PRO A 7 -13.37 13.97 13.88
C PRO A 7 -13.36 12.44 13.89
N GLU A 8 -12.38 11.83 14.58
CA GLU A 8 -12.22 10.37 14.66
C GLU A 8 -13.44 9.67 15.28
N THR A 9 -14.23 10.41 16.06
CA THR A 9 -15.50 9.98 16.67
C THR A 9 -16.68 9.95 15.71
N THR A 10 -16.51 10.46 14.48
CA THR A 10 -17.53 10.34 13.44
C THR A 10 -17.44 8.98 12.77
N LEU A 11 -18.60 8.45 12.35
CA LEU A 11 -18.67 7.21 11.57
C LEU A 11 -17.77 7.24 10.32
N GLY A 12 -17.66 8.41 9.68
CA GLY A 12 -16.77 8.61 8.53
C GLY A 12 -15.28 8.54 8.89
N GLY A 13 -14.86 9.14 10.01
CA GLY A 13 -13.48 9.06 10.50
C GLY A 13 -13.09 7.64 10.90
N ALA A 14 -13.94 6.96 11.67
CA ALA A 14 -13.73 5.58 12.08
C ALA A 14 -13.71 4.60 10.88
N GLY A 15 -14.57 4.82 9.89
CA GLY A 15 -14.60 4.00 8.66
C GLY A 15 -13.30 4.10 7.85
N VAL A 16 -12.71 5.29 7.76
CA VAL A 16 -11.41 5.48 7.09
C VAL A 16 -10.28 4.79 7.87
N ALA A 17 -10.27 4.90 9.20
CA ALA A 17 -9.27 4.23 10.04
C ALA A 17 -9.34 2.70 9.88
N LEU A 18 -10.54 2.12 9.93
CA LEU A 18 -10.78 0.70 9.71
C LEU A 18 -10.34 0.25 8.30
N HIS A 19 -10.64 1.06 7.28
CA HIS A 19 -10.23 0.77 5.91
C HIS A 19 -8.70 0.71 5.76
N TYR A 20 -7.96 1.64 6.39
CA TYR A 20 -6.49 1.58 6.41
C TYR A 20 -5.96 0.39 7.22
N ALA A 21 -6.57 0.06 8.36
CA ALA A 21 -6.19 -1.11 9.14
C ALA A 21 -6.31 -2.41 8.32
N ASN A 22 -7.41 -2.58 7.58
CA ASN A 22 -7.62 -3.72 6.70
C ASN A 22 -6.55 -3.79 5.59
N LEU A 23 -6.20 -2.65 4.98
CA LEU A 23 -5.13 -2.58 3.97
C LEU A 23 -3.77 -3.01 4.53
N ILE A 24 -3.43 -2.58 5.75
CA ILE A 24 -2.17 -2.96 6.42
C ILE A 24 -2.13 -4.47 6.65
N VAL A 25 -3.21 -5.06 7.16
CA VAL A 25 -3.30 -6.51 7.40
C VAL A 25 -3.15 -7.31 6.11
N VAL A 26 -3.79 -6.89 5.02
CA VAL A 26 -3.65 -7.55 3.71
C VAL A 26 -2.20 -7.48 3.22
N MET A 27 -1.57 -6.30 3.28
CA MET A 27 -0.18 -6.14 2.89
C MET A 27 0.76 -7.03 3.72
N GLU A 28 0.57 -7.08 5.04
CA GLU A 28 1.37 -7.92 5.93
C GLU A 28 1.28 -9.41 5.54
N LYS A 29 0.08 -9.90 5.26
CA LYS A 29 -0.15 -11.28 4.80
C LYS A 29 0.58 -11.56 3.49
N MET A 30 0.47 -10.65 2.51
CA MET A 30 1.15 -10.78 1.22
C MET A 30 2.69 -10.80 1.38
N ILE A 31 3.23 -10.00 2.30
CA ILE A 31 4.68 -9.95 2.58
C ILE A 31 5.16 -11.21 3.30
N LYS A 32 4.38 -11.72 4.27
CA LYS A 32 4.71 -12.93 5.04
C LYS A 32 4.60 -14.20 4.20
N GLN A 33 3.65 -14.24 3.26
CA GLN A 33 3.35 -15.42 2.44
C GLN A 33 3.29 -15.06 0.94
N PRO A 34 4.39 -14.60 0.34
CA PRO A 34 4.41 -14.16 -1.06
C PRO A 34 4.04 -15.28 -2.04
N GLN A 35 4.28 -16.53 -1.68
CA GLN A 35 3.90 -17.71 -2.48
C GLN A 35 2.38 -17.93 -2.59
N LEU A 36 1.59 -17.33 -1.69
CA LEU A 36 0.13 -17.42 -1.70
C LEU A 36 -0.52 -16.21 -2.41
N VAL A 37 0.28 -15.27 -2.91
CA VAL A 37 -0.20 -14.09 -3.61
C VAL A 37 -0.46 -14.47 -5.06
N GLY A 38 -1.75 -14.69 -5.39
CA GLY A 38 -2.20 -14.90 -6.76
C GLY A 38 -1.90 -13.71 -7.67
N LEU A 39 -1.95 -13.94 -8.98
CA LEU A 39 -1.70 -12.90 -10.00
C LEU A 39 -2.57 -11.66 -9.79
N ASP A 40 -3.84 -11.87 -9.45
CA ASP A 40 -4.84 -10.81 -9.32
C ASP A 40 -4.82 -10.13 -7.95
N ALA A 41 -4.18 -10.72 -6.94
CA ALA A 41 -4.21 -10.20 -5.57
C ALA A 41 -3.54 -8.82 -5.44
N ARG A 42 -2.61 -8.49 -6.35
CA ARG A 42 -1.99 -7.16 -6.42
C ARG A 42 -2.95 -6.13 -7.00
N ASP A 43 -3.74 -6.52 -8.00
CA ASP A 43 -4.74 -5.65 -8.63
C ASP A 43 -5.91 -5.39 -7.66
N ASP A 44 -6.32 -6.42 -6.93
CA ASP A 44 -7.31 -6.30 -5.85
C ASP A 44 -6.81 -5.35 -4.77
N LEU A 45 -5.59 -5.52 -4.26
CA LEU A 45 -4.99 -4.60 -3.29
C LEU A 45 -4.95 -3.17 -3.84
N TYR A 46 -4.55 -3.00 -5.09
CA TYR A 46 -4.50 -1.69 -5.72
C TYR A 46 -5.89 -1.07 -5.83
N SER A 47 -6.93 -1.85 -6.15
CA SER A 47 -8.33 -1.39 -6.22
C SER A 47 -8.88 -0.96 -4.86
N MET A 48 -8.44 -1.62 -3.78
CA MET A 48 -8.83 -1.30 -2.41
C MET A 48 -8.18 -0.02 -1.89
N LEU A 49 -7.17 0.55 -2.57
CA LEU A 49 -6.55 1.80 -2.14
C LEU A 49 -7.49 3.02 -2.32
N PRO A 50 -7.54 3.95 -1.35
CA PRO A 50 -8.23 5.22 -1.52
C PRO A 50 -7.78 5.95 -2.78
N ALA A 51 -8.70 6.64 -3.47
CA ALA A 51 -8.44 7.29 -4.75
C ALA A 51 -7.26 8.28 -4.71
N SER A 52 -7.09 8.99 -3.59
CA SER A 52 -5.96 9.89 -3.36
C SER A 52 -4.62 9.14 -3.32
N VAL A 53 -4.58 7.98 -2.65
CA VAL A 53 -3.39 7.12 -2.55
C VAL A 53 -3.08 6.51 -3.91
N ARG A 54 -4.08 5.97 -4.64
CA ARG A 54 -3.89 5.47 -6.01
C ARG A 54 -3.32 6.54 -6.94
N SER A 55 -3.84 7.76 -6.86
CA SER A 55 -3.39 8.87 -7.71
C SER A 55 -1.94 9.27 -7.39
N SER A 56 -1.60 9.39 -6.10
CA SER A 56 -0.24 9.68 -5.63
C SER A 56 0.74 8.59 -6.04
N LEU A 57 0.35 7.32 -5.86
CA LEU A 57 1.15 6.16 -6.23
C LEU A 57 1.38 6.11 -7.74
N ARG A 58 0.33 6.26 -8.55
CA ARG A 58 0.45 6.33 -10.02
C ARG A 58 1.37 7.48 -10.46
N SER A 59 1.28 8.65 -9.82
CA SER A 59 2.15 9.78 -10.14
C SER A 59 3.62 9.49 -9.84
N ARG A 60 3.90 8.81 -8.71
CA ARG A 60 5.27 8.41 -8.34
C ARG A 60 5.82 7.32 -9.26
N LEU A 61 4.96 6.40 -9.69
CA LEU A 61 5.33 5.30 -10.60
C LEU A 61 5.47 5.75 -12.06
N LYS A 62 4.78 6.80 -12.51
CA LYS A 62 4.89 7.32 -13.89
C LYS A 62 6.32 7.72 -14.30
N GLY A 63 7.21 8.01 -13.35
CA GLY A 63 8.63 8.32 -13.61
C GLY A 63 9.60 7.15 -13.41
N VAL A 64 9.13 6.03 -12.86
CA VAL A 64 9.92 4.82 -12.64
C VAL A 64 9.49 3.85 -13.72
N GLY A 65 10.20 3.82 -14.85
CA GLY A 65 9.88 2.96 -15.99
C GLY A 65 9.52 1.55 -15.52
N PHE A 66 8.24 1.18 -15.62
CA PHE A 66 7.73 -0.09 -15.12
C PHE A 66 8.05 -1.18 -16.14
N THR A 67 9.34 -1.47 -16.26
CA THR A 67 9.85 -2.75 -16.75
C THR A 67 10.57 -3.38 -15.57
N ALA A 68 9.78 -3.92 -14.64
CA ALA A 68 10.28 -4.78 -13.57
C ALA A 68 10.70 -6.13 -14.17
N THR A 69 11.71 -6.11 -15.02
CA THR A 69 12.40 -7.29 -15.55
C THR A 69 13.82 -7.38 -14.99
N ASP A 70 14.27 -6.34 -14.30
CA ASP A 70 15.60 -6.31 -13.68
C ASP A 70 15.53 -6.85 -12.24
N GLY A 71 16.08 -8.06 -12.05
CA GLY A 71 16.16 -8.72 -10.75
C GLY A 71 16.96 -7.95 -9.70
N GLY A 72 17.84 -7.03 -10.12
CA GLY A 72 18.56 -6.14 -9.20
C GLY A 72 17.60 -5.14 -8.53
N LEU A 73 16.72 -4.53 -9.33
CA LEU A 73 15.74 -3.55 -8.85
C LEU A 73 14.73 -4.18 -7.87
N ALA A 74 14.28 -5.41 -8.16
CA ALA A 74 13.39 -6.15 -7.25
C ALA A 74 14.05 -6.41 -5.89
N THR A 75 15.35 -6.68 -5.87
CA THR A 75 16.13 -6.92 -4.66
C THR A 75 16.26 -5.64 -3.82
N GLU A 76 16.54 -4.51 -4.46
CA GLU A 76 16.60 -3.20 -3.80
C GLU A 76 15.24 -2.79 -3.23
N TRP A 77 14.16 -3.01 -3.98
CA TRP A 77 12.79 -2.75 -3.51
C TRP A 77 12.44 -3.60 -2.28
N LYS A 78 12.80 -4.89 -2.28
CA LYS A 78 12.60 -5.77 -1.13
C LYS A 78 13.38 -5.29 0.10
N ALA A 79 14.62 -4.83 -0.09
CA ALA A 79 15.43 -4.28 1.00
C ALA A 79 14.85 -2.96 1.55
N ALA A 80 14.37 -2.07 0.67
CA ALA A 80 13.71 -0.83 1.07
C ALA A 80 12.41 -1.10 1.85
N LEU A 81 11.58 -2.04 1.39
CA LEU A 81 10.39 -2.47 2.11
C LEU A 81 10.71 -3.00 3.51
N GLY A 82 11.76 -3.82 3.64
CA GLY A 82 12.20 -4.36 4.93
C GLY A 82 12.64 -3.27 5.92
N ARG A 83 13.25 -2.20 5.44
CA ARG A 83 13.63 -1.04 6.29
C ARG A 83 12.40 -0.25 6.74
N ILE A 84 11.44 -0.01 5.85
CA ILE A 84 10.20 0.70 6.16
C ILE A 84 9.37 -0.08 7.19
N LEU A 85 9.23 -1.40 7.00
CA LEU A 85 8.50 -2.26 7.94
C LEU A 85 9.16 -2.28 9.33
N ARG A 86 10.49 -2.19 9.40
CA ARG A 86 11.21 -2.11 10.68
C ARG A 86 10.85 -0.87 11.49
N TRP A 87 10.55 0.25 10.82
CA TRP A 87 10.18 1.51 11.46
C TRP A 87 8.70 1.56 11.86
N LEU A 88 7.90 0.57 11.44
CA LEU A 88 6.49 0.43 11.76
C LEU A 88 6.22 -0.59 12.87
N LEU A 89 7.26 -1.28 13.35
CA LEU A 89 7.20 -2.09 14.58
C LEU A 89 7.37 -1.16 15.79
N PRO A 90 6.70 -1.43 16.93
CA PRO A 90 6.80 -0.60 18.14
C PRO A 90 8.21 -0.54 18.73
#